data_AF-A0A5Q4BAR3-F1
#
_entry.id   AF-A0A5Q4BAR3-F1
#
_cell.length_a   1.000
_cell.length_b   1.000
_cell.length_c   1.000
_cell.angle_alpha   90.00
_cell.angle_beta   90.00
_cell.angle_gamma   90.00
#
_symmetry.space_group_name_H-M   'P 1'
#
loop_
_entity.id
_entity.type
_entity.pdbx_description
1 polymer ?
#
loop_
_entity_poly.entity_id
_entity_poly.type
_entity_poly.pdbx_seq_one_letter_code
_entity_poly.pdbx_strand_id
1 'polypeptide(L)'
;MRRFIDGVEQTGCDRIRNPDPAVGKMIALTSLKLEHLAASFIADANHFFEIRPAWEWPNLASLVLTSKLLTPDENPIEFGAMLRAAAAAAMKMPRLETMEIWNGRKGGGLAALFRYQAFRNARQAVIVWRGTWELAMEPSTMQAWEAVMYQYDGWRLDLVQEQLDEAAIKSHGDAAHHLMLSGQVIRPISLWQIQREQEALHGVDTV
;
A
#
# COMPACT_ATOMS: atom_id res chain seq x y z
N MET A 1 20.13 39.74 -12.79
CA MET A 1 19.07 39.70 -13.83
C MET A 1 19.47 38.64 -14.86
N ARG A 2 19.00 37.39 -14.69
CA ARG A 2 19.25 36.29 -15.64
C ARG A 2 17.93 35.99 -16.35
N ARG A 3 17.95 36.10 -17.68
CA ARG A 3 16.81 35.85 -18.57
C ARG A 3 16.69 34.34 -18.77
N PHE A 4 15.49 33.80 -18.56
CA PHE A 4 15.10 32.49 -19.04
C PHE A 4 14.78 32.62 -20.53
N ILE A 5 15.56 31.95 -21.37
CA ILE A 5 15.27 31.74 -22.79
C ILE A 5 15.36 30.22 -22.98
N ASP A 6 14.37 29.67 -23.69
CA ASP A 6 14.06 28.24 -23.89
C ASP A 6 13.23 27.64 -22.74
N GLY A 7 11.94 27.95 -22.58
CA GLY A 7 10.94 27.87 -23.65
C GLY A 7 10.56 26.42 -23.99
N VAL A 8 11.00 25.44 -23.20
CA VAL A 8 10.48 24.07 -23.23
C VAL A 8 9.81 23.83 -21.88
N GLU A 9 8.48 23.86 -21.84
CA GLU A 9 7.75 23.14 -20.80
C GLU A 9 8.28 21.71 -20.82
N GLN A 10 9.07 21.34 -19.82
CA GLN A 10 9.32 19.94 -19.58
C GLN A 10 7.94 19.33 -19.33
N THR A 11 7.48 18.58 -20.33
CA THR A 11 6.43 17.57 -20.22
C THR A 11 6.35 17.07 -18.80
N GLY A 12 5.15 17.20 -18.21
CA GLY A 12 4.75 16.97 -16.83
C GLY A 12 5.73 16.23 -15.93
N CYS A 13 5.75 16.61 -14.65
CA CYS A 13 6.45 15.87 -13.62
C CYS A 13 5.80 14.48 -13.35
N ASP A 14 5.68 13.62 -14.38
CA ASP A 14 5.38 12.20 -14.28
C ASP A 14 6.68 11.48 -13.92
N ARG A 15 7.15 11.71 -12.69
CA ARG A 15 8.21 10.90 -12.11
C ARG A 15 7.60 10.09 -11.00
N ILE A 16 6.99 8.96 -11.38
CA ILE A 16 6.66 7.90 -10.43
C ILE A 16 7.96 7.59 -9.68
N ARG A 17 8.07 8.08 -8.44
CA ARG A 17 9.26 7.88 -7.59
C ARG A 17 9.56 6.39 -7.57
N ASN A 18 10.78 5.99 -7.89
CA ASN A 18 11.20 4.60 -7.74
C ASN A 18 11.88 4.45 -6.38
N PRO A 19 11.24 3.79 -5.38
CA PRO A 19 11.91 3.53 -4.12
C PRO A 19 13.17 2.71 -4.36
N ASP A 20 14.27 3.13 -3.74
CA ASP A 20 15.52 2.38 -3.80
C ASP A 20 15.38 1.08 -2.99
N PRO A 21 15.71 -0.11 -3.56
CA PRO A 21 15.62 -1.37 -2.84
C PRO A 21 16.39 -1.38 -1.51
N ALA A 22 17.53 -0.69 -1.42
CA ALA A 22 18.32 -0.59 -0.20
C ALA A 22 17.56 0.17 0.90
N VAL A 23 16.76 1.18 0.55
CA VAL A 23 15.91 1.92 1.49
C VAL A 23 14.81 1.01 2.04
N GLY A 24 14.14 0.23 1.18
CA GLY A 24 13.11 -0.72 1.62
C GLY A 24 13.66 -1.75 2.62
N LYS A 25 14.83 -2.32 2.33
CA LYS A 25 15.53 -3.26 3.23
C LYS A 25 15.96 -2.61 4.54
N MET A 26 16.44 -1.38 4.50
CA MET A 26 16.85 -0.65 5.70
C MET A 26 15.65 -0.33 6.59
N ILE A 27 14.52 0.08 6.02
CA ILE A 27 13.28 0.34 6.77
C ILE A 27 12.77 -0.95 7.42
N ALA A 28 12.80 -2.09 6.71
CA ALA A 28 12.49 -3.40 7.29
C ALA A 28 13.40 -3.73 8.49
N LEU A 29 14.72 -3.61 8.34
CA LEU A 29 15.69 -3.87 9.42
C LEU A 29 15.52 -2.94 10.63
N THR A 30 15.28 -1.65 10.39
CA THR A 30 15.17 -0.66 11.46
C THR A 30 13.81 -0.68 12.17
N SER A 31 12.80 -1.31 11.56
CA SER A 31 11.44 -1.41 12.11
C SER A 31 11.19 -2.60 13.03
N LEU A 32 12.16 -3.52 13.21
CA LEU A 32 11.97 -4.78 13.95
C LEU A 32 11.41 -4.61 15.38
N LYS A 33 11.63 -3.46 16.02
CA LYS A 33 11.16 -3.17 17.38
C LYS A 33 9.91 -2.28 17.45
N LEU A 34 9.41 -1.78 16.31
CA LEU A 34 8.28 -0.86 16.27
C LEU A 34 6.95 -1.58 16.48
N GLU A 35 5.96 -0.83 16.96
CA GLU A 35 4.56 -1.26 17.05
C GLU A 35 3.75 -0.83 15.82
N HIS A 36 4.10 0.33 15.25
CA HIS A 36 3.41 0.94 14.13
C HIS A 36 4.43 1.46 13.11
N LEU A 37 4.24 1.14 11.83
CA LEU A 37 5.04 1.68 10.74
C LEU A 37 4.14 2.06 9.56
N ALA A 38 4.24 3.31 9.12
CA ALA A 38 3.76 3.74 7.81
C ALA A 38 4.95 4.30 7.01
N ALA A 39 5.23 3.71 5.86
CA ALA A 39 6.37 4.09 5.00
C ALA A 39 5.95 4.26 3.53
N SER A 40 4.80 4.92 3.31
CA SER A 40 4.24 5.14 1.98
C SER A 40 5.16 5.98 1.09
N PHE A 41 5.34 5.54 -0.15
CA PHE A 41 6.20 6.10 -1.21
C PHE A 41 7.70 6.21 -0.89
N ILE A 42 8.13 5.88 0.33
CA ILE A 42 9.54 5.82 0.75
C ILE A 42 10.10 4.41 0.52
N ALA A 43 9.31 3.38 0.80
CA ALA A 43 9.63 1.99 0.56
C ALA A 43 8.61 1.35 -0.39
N ASP A 44 9.09 0.46 -1.25
CA ASP A 44 8.22 -0.48 -1.97
C ASP A 44 8.07 -1.75 -1.14
N ALA A 45 6.84 -2.26 -1.04
CA ALA A 45 6.53 -3.49 -0.31
C ALA A 45 7.32 -4.69 -0.84
N ASN A 46 7.57 -4.77 -2.16
CA ASN A 46 8.35 -5.85 -2.76
C ASN A 46 9.76 -5.95 -2.14
N HIS A 47 10.42 -4.81 -1.93
CA HIS A 47 11.75 -4.76 -1.34
C HIS A 47 11.73 -4.83 0.19
N PHE A 48 10.69 -4.31 0.84
CA PHE A 48 10.52 -4.42 2.29
C PHE A 48 10.38 -5.89 2.72
N PHE A 49 9.65 -6.70 1.94
CA PHE A 49 9.40 -8.11 2.22
C PHE A 49 10.49 -9.08 1.71
N GLU A 50 11.65 -8.57 1.26
CA GLU A 50 12.86 -9.38 1.08
C GLU A 50 13.44 -9.79 2.45
N ILE A 51 12.65 -10.53 3.22
CA ILE A 51 12.89 -10.87 4.62
C ILE A 51 14.09 -11.81 4.77
N ARG A 52 14.85 -11.63 5.85
CA ARG A 52 15.91 -12.56 6.25
C ARG A 52 15.40 -13.53 7.31
N PRO A 53 15.88 -14.79 7.35
CA PRO A 53 15.38 -15.79 8.31
C PRO A 53 15.39 -15.36 9.78
N ALA A 54 16.36 -14.52 10.17
CA ALA A 54 16.53 -14.02 11.53
C ALA A 54 15.68 -12.77 11.87
N TRP A 55 14.92 -12.22 10.92
CA TRP A 55 14.12 -11.02 11.14
C TRP A 55 12.75 -11.37 11.72
N GLU A 56 12.41 -10.69 12.81
CA GLU A 56 11.15 -10.83 13.53
C GLU A 56 10.68 -9.45 14.02
N TRP A 57 9.37 -9.25 13.99
CA TRP A 57 8.73 -8.03 14.46
C TRP A 57 7.79 -8.38 15.61
N PRO A 58 8.32 -8.67 16.82
CA PRO A 58 7.52 -9.15 17.95
C PRO A 58 6.42 -8.18 18.38
N ASN A 59 6.59 -6.88 18.09
CA ASN A 59 5.71 -5.82 18.55
C ASN A 59 4.83 -5.21 17.47
N LEU A 60 5.12 -5.44 16.17
CA LEU A 60 4.48 -4.72 15.09
C LEU A 60 3.01 -5.13 14.97
N ALA A 61 2.13 -4.20 15.31
CA ALA A 61 0.68 -4.33 15.26
C ALA A 61 0.12 -3.73 13.97
N SER A 62 0.77 -2.70 13.42
CA SER A 62 0.33 -2.10 12.17
C SER A 62 1.47 -1.78 11.20
N LEU A 63 1.27 -2.14 9.94
CA LEU A 63 2.19 -1.89 8.85
C LEU A 63 1.45 -1.31 7.65
N VAL A 64 1.92 -0.17 7.14
CA VAL A 64 1.40 0.43 5.91
C VAL A 64 2.53 0.74 4.94
N LEU A 65 2.45 0.16 3.75
CA LEU A 65 3.43 0.26 2.68
C LEU A 65 2.75 0.62 1.37
N THR A 66 3.55 1.10 0.42
CA THR A 66 3.13 1.24 -0.97
C THR A 66 3.79 0.17 -1.83
N SER A 67 3.19 -0.22 -2.95
CA SER A 67 3.91 -0.96 -3.97
C SER A 67 3.46 -0.61 -5.38
N LYS A 68 4.43 -0.45 -6.27
CA LYS A 68 4.17 -0.23 -7.69
C LYS A 68 3.48 -1.41 -8.37
N LEU A 69 3.63 -2.61 -7.79
CA LEU A 69 3.02 -3.83 -8.32
C LEU A 69 1.49 -3.86 -8.19
N LEU A 70 0.88 -2.93 -7.44
CA LEU A 70 -0.57 -2.79 -7.34
C LEU A 70 -1.12 -1.97 -8.52
N THR A 71 -1.02 -2.52 -9.73
CA THR A 71 -1.54 -1.96 -10.98
C THR A 71 -2.02 -3.09 -11.89
N PRO A 72 -3.12 -2.93 -12.67
CA PRO A 72 -3.68 -4.02 -13.48
C PRO A 72 -2.76 -4.45 -14.63
N ASP A 73 -1.87 -3.57 -15.07
CA ASP A 73 -0.94 -3.81 -16.18
C ASP A 73 0.33 -4.60 -15.78
N GLU A 74 0.55 -4.83 -14.49
CA GLU A 74 1.79 -5.44 -14.01
C GLU A 74 1.77 -6.96 -14.11
N ASN A 75 2.96 -7.57 -14.12
CA ASN A 75 3.12 -9.01 -14.13
C ASN A 75 2.41 -9.69 -12.93
N PRO A 76 1.38 -10.52 -13.16
CA PRO A 76 0.66 -11.21 -12.09
C PRO A 76 1.57 -12.10 -11.23
N ILE A 77 2.66 -12.61 -11.81
CA ILE A 77 3.63 -13.46 -11.11
C ILE A 77 4.37 -12.66 -10.03
N GLU A 78 4.82 -11.45 -10.35
CA GLU A 78 5.55 -10.59 -9.39
C GLU A 78 4.63 -10.07 -8.30
N PHE A 79 3.41 -9.66 -8.68
CA PHE A 79 2.37 -9.25 -7.73
C PHE A 79 2.03 -10.38 -6.75
N GLY A 80 1.75 -11.60 -7.25
CA GLY A 80 1.49 -12.76 -6.39
C GLY A 80 2.69 -13.15 -5.52
N ALA A 81 3.93 -13.02 -6.04
CA ALA A 81 5.14 -13.26 -5.27
C ALA A 81 5.30 -12.27 -4.10
N MET A 82 5.02 -10.99 -4.35
CA MET A 82 5.08 -9.94 -3.33
C MET A 82 4.01 -10.16 -2.23
N LEU A 83 2.79 -10.55 -2.59
CA LEU A 83 1.75 -10.90 -1.59
C LEU A 83 2.11 -12.15 -0.77
N ARG A 84 2.75 -13.16 -1.37
CA ARG A 84 3.26 -14.34 -0.65
C ARG A 84 4.42 -13.97 0.29
N ALA A 85 5.31 -13.08 -0.12
CA ALA A 85 6.37 -12.56 0.73
C ALA A 85 5.80 -11.75 1.91
N ALA A 86 4.76 -10.95 1.67
CA ALA A 86 4.01 -10.25 2.72
C ALA A 86 3.40 -11.22 3.74
N ALA A 87 2.78 -12.31 3.29
CA ALA A 87 2.26 -13.35 4.16
C ALA A 87 3.37 -14.01 5.01
N ALA A 88 4.51 -14.35 4.39
CA ALA A 88 5.67 -14.89 5.10
C ALA A 88 6.21 -13.92 6.17
N ALA A 89 6.20 -12.62 5.90
CA ALA A 89 6.57 -11.59 6.87
C ALA A 89 5.52 -11.49 8.00
N ALA A 90 4.23 -11.59 7.68
CA ALA A 90 3.15 -11.58 8.68
C ALA A 90 3.26 -12.75 9.67
N MET A 91 3.74 -13.93 9.24
CA MET A 91 4.04 -15.04 10.15
C MET A 91 5.12 -14.70 11.20
N LYS A 92 5.98 -13.72 10.91
CA LYS A 92 7.03 -13.20 11.78
C LYS A 92 6.58 -11.97 12.61
N MET A 93 5.29 -11.64 12.57
CA MET A 93 4.66 -10.50 13.25
C MET A 93 3.53 -11.00 14.18
N PRO A 94 3.84 -11.60 15.34
CA PRO A 94 2.84 -12.25 16.18
C PRO A 94 1.78 -11.29 16.74
N ARG A 95 2.03 -9.99 16.77
CA ARG A 95 1.08 -8.95 17.21
C ARG A 95 0.37 -8.23 16.07
N LEU A 96 0.60 -8.61 14.82
CA LEU A 96 -0.01 -7.93 13.68
C LEU A 96 -1.54 -7.94 13.79
N GLU A 97 -2.12 -6.76 13.64
CA GLU A 97 -3.56 -6.53 13.59
C GLU A 97 -3.97 -5.95 12.23
N THR A 98 -3.11 -5.16 11.58
CA THR A 98 -3.42 -4.58 10.27
C THR A 98 -2.17 -4.47 9.41
N MET A 99 -2.23 -4.99 8.18
CA MET A 99 -1.24 -4.75 7.14
C MET A 99 -1.93 -4.14 5.92
N GLU A 100 -1.47 -2.99 5.47
CA GLU A 100 -1.98 -2.29 4.29
C GLU A 100 -0.87 -2.15 3.26
N ILE A 101 -1.10 -2.65 2.05
CA ILE A 101 -0.26 -2.41 0.88
C ILE A 101 -1.14 -1.70 -0.12
N TRP A 102 -0.77 -0.50 -0.53
CA TRP A 102 -1.63 0.30 -1.40
C TRP A 102 -0.86 1.00 -2.51
N ASN A 103 -1.58 1.42 -3.53
CA ASN A 103 -1.06 2.29 -4.57
C ASN A 103 -2.18 3.19 -5.08
N GLY A 104 -1.79 4.39 -5.52
CA GLY A 104 -2.69 5.33 -6.14
C GLY A 104 -1.87 6.33 -6.94
N ARG A 105 -2.26 6.60 -8.19
CA ARG A 105 -1.55 7.57 -9.04
C ARG A 105 -2.53 8.52 -9.74
N LYS A 106 -2.04 9.73 -10.02
CA LYS A 106 -2.72 10.68 -10.91
C LYS A 106 -2.55 10.19 -12.35
N GLY A 107 -3.63 10.08 -13.11
CA GLY A 107 -3.65 9.58 -14.48
C GLY A 107 -4.04 8.10 -14.57
N GLY A 108 -5.17 7.82 -15.24
CA GLY A 108 -5.76 6.48 -15.41
C GLY A 108 -6.51 5.93 -14.19
N GLY A 109 -6.93 6.82 -13.29
CA GLY A 109 -7.73 6.54 -12.08
C GLY A 109 -7.36 5.30 -11.28
N LEU A 110 -6.06 4.96 -11.24
CA LEU A 110 -5.58 3.78 -10.56
C LEU A 110 -5.61 4.01 -9.05
N ALA A 111 -6.34 3.15 -8.34
CA ALA A 111 -6.27 3.03 -6.90
C ALA A 111 -6.48 1.55 -6.51
N ALA A 112 -5.63 1.03 -5.64
CA ALA A 112 -5.78 -0.31 -5.09
C ALA A 112 -5.22 -0.40 -3.67
N LEU A 113 -5.89 -1.19 -2.83
CA LEU A 113 -5.51 -1.51 -1.47
C LEU A 113 -5.69 -3.01 -1.26
N PHE A 114 -4.62 -3.66 -0.87
CA PHE A 114 -4.64 -4.93 -0.18
C PHE A 114 -4.55 -4.65 1.33
N ARG A 115 -5.56 -5.07 2.10
CA ARG A 115 -5.57 -4.93 3.56
C ARG A 115 -5.80 -6.28 4.21
N TYR A 116 -4.89 -6.71 5.07
CA TYR A 116 -5.12 -7.79 6.02
C TYR A 116 -5.51 -7.20 7.38
N GLN A 117 -6.55 -7.76 8.01
CA GLN A 117 -6.99 -7.39 9.37
C GLN A 117 -7.19 -8.63 10.24
N ALA A 118 -6.64 -8.60 11.46
CA ALA A 118 -6.81 -9.65 12.46
C ALA A 118 -7.70 -9.16 13.60
N PHE A 119 -8.82 -9.85 13.84
CA PHE A 119 -9.75 -9.58 14.92
C PHE A 119 -9.60 -10.64 16.02
N ARG A 120 -8.60 -10.46 16.91
CA ARG A 120 -8.24 -11.45 17.94
C ARG A 120 -9.41 -11.84 18.85
N ASN A 121 -10.24 -10.88 19.23
CA ASN A 121 -11.41 -11.13 20.08
C ASN A 121 -12.48 -12.00 19.38
N ALA A 122 -12.62 -11.84 18.06
CA ALA A 122 -13.57 -12.59 17.24
C ALA A 122 -12.96 -13.87 16.63
N ARG A 123 -11.65 -14.10 16.81
CA ARG A 123 -10.89 -15.20 16.20
C ARG A 123 -11.07 -15.30 14.68
N GLN A 124 -11.05 -14.14 14.02
CA GLN A 124 -11.26 -14.03 12.59
C GLN A 124 -10.21 -13.11 11.98
N ALA A 125 -9.83 -13.40 10.75
CA ALA A 125 -9.09 -12.46 9.93
C ALA A 125 -9.81 -12.22 8.60
N VAL A 126 -9.61 -11.03 8.04
CA VAL A 126 -10.20 -10.63 6.76
C VAL A 126 -9.10 -10.01 5.91
N ILE A 127 -9.02 -10.44 4.65
CA ILE A 127 -8.38 -9.71 3.58
C ILE A 127 -9.45 -8.89 2.88
N VAL A 128 -9.23 -7.59 2.80
CA VAL A 128 -10.02 -6.66 2.00
C VAL A 128 -9.19 -6.25 0.80
N TRP A 129 -9.70 -6.54 -0.39
CA TRP A 129 -9.25 -5.90 -1.61
C TRP A 129 -10.19 -4.74 -1.93
N ARG A 130 -9.66 -3.54 -2.05
CA ARG A 130 -10.43 -2.36 -2.45
C ARG A 130 -9.70 -1.65 -3.57
N GLY A 131 -10.32 -1.51 -4.73
CA GLY A 131 -9.63 -0.89 -5.87
C GLY A 131 -10.49 -0.66 -7.09
N THR A 132 -9.91 0.00 -8.08
CA THR A 132 -10.58 0.32 -9.36
C THR A 132 -10.57 -0.85 -10.34
N TRP A 133 -10.03 -2.00 -9.93
CA TRP A 133 -10.00 -3.25 -10.67
C TRP A 133 -10.17 -4.46 -9.73
N GLU A 134 -10.63 -5.59 -10.28
CA GLU A 134 -10.91 -6.81 -9.51
C GLU A 134 -9.64 -7.63 -9.25
N LEU A 135 -9.50 -8.14 -8.03
CA LEU A 135 -8.36 -8.98 -7.67
C LEU A 135 -8.60 -10.43 -8.11
N ALA A 136 -7.79 -10.88 -9.07
CA ALA A 136 -7.61 -12.30 -9.36
C ALA A 136 -6.56 -12.90 -8.40
N MET A 137 -6.97 -13.28 -7.18
CA MET A 137 -6.05 -13.87 -6.21
C MET A 137 -5.75 -15.33 -6.56
N GLU A 138 -4.47 -15.65 -6.76
CA GLU A 138 -4.03 -17.03 -6.99
C GLU A 138 -4.26 -17.93 -5.76
N PRO A 139 -4.61 -19.21 -5.95
CA PRO A 139 -4.76 -20.16 -4.84
C PRO A 139 -3.53 -20.28 -3.96
N SER A 140 -2.33 -20.22 -4.54
CA SER A 140 -1.05 -20.26 -3.83
C SER A 140 -0.87 -19.06 -2.89
N THR A 141 -1.38 -17.89 -3.29
CA THR A 141 -1.34 -16.66 -2.50
C THR A 141 -2.34 -16.73 -1.36
N MET A 142 -3.57 -17.20 -1.62
CA MET A 142 -4.57 -17.42 -0.58
C MET A 142 -4.06 -18.40 0.48
N GLN A 143 -3.49 -19.54 0.07
CA GLN A 143 -2.91 -20.54 0.98
C GLN A 143 -1.79 -19.96 1.85
N ALA A 144 -0.94 -19.09 1.30
CA ALA A 144 0.11 -18.44 2.09
C ALA A 144 -0.48 -17.55 3.20
N TRP A 145 -1.58 -16.84 2.92
CA TRP A 145 -2.27 -16.02 3.91
C TRP A 145 -3.06 -16.85 4.93
N GLU A 146 -3.69 -17.95 4.50
CA GLU A 146 -4.29 -18.93 5.42
C GLU A 146 -3.24 -19.48 6.39
N ALA A 147 -2.01 -19.70 5.92
CA ALA A 147 -0.92 -20.22 6.76
C ALA A 147 -0.47 -19.25 7.85
N VAL A 148 -0.66 -17.93 7.67
CA VAL A 148 -0.43 -16.94 8.73
C VAL A 148 -1.30 -17.25 9.96
N MET A 149 -2.46 -17.88 9.74
CA MET A 149 -3.45 -18.18 10.77
C MET A 149 -3.20 -19.55 11.42
N TYR A 150 -2.31 -20.40 10.92
CA TYR A 150 -2.08 -21.75 11.49
C TYR A 150 -1.60 -21.73 12.95
N GLN A 151 -0.98 -20.64 13.39
CA GLN A 151 -0.62 -20.44 14.79
C GLN A 151 -1.83 -20.16 15.70
N TYR A 152 -3.02 -20.00 15.12
CA TYR A 152 -4.26 -19.64 15.80
C TYR A 152 -5.38 -20.64 15.45
N ASP A 153 -5.50 -21.69 16.25
CA ASP A 153 -6.48 -22.77 16.03
C ASP A 153 -7.93 -22.24 15.91
N GLY A 154 -8.66 -22.76 14.92
CA GLY A 154 -10.06 -22.41 14.64
C GLY A 154 -10.30 -21.03 14.01
N TRP A 155 -9.27 -20.28 13.61
CA TRP A 155 -9.44 -19.00 12.92
C TRP A 155 -9.89 -19.20 11.46
N ARG A 156 -10.78 -18.29 11.02
CA ARG A 156 -11.24 -18.19 9.63
C ARG A 156 -10.57 -16.99 8.94
N LEU A 157 -10.18 -17.17 7.68
CA LEU A 157 -9.74 -16.09 6.81
C LEU A 157 -10.80 -15.86 5.72
N ASP A 158 -11.30 -14.63 5.61
CA ASP A 158 -12.20 -14.23 4.54
C ASP A 158 -11.52 -13.31 3.53
N LEU A 159 -11.96 -13.37 2.27
CA LEU A 159 -11.60 -12.40 1.24
C LEU A 159 -12.85 -11.60 0.85
N VAL A 160 -12.79 -10.28 1.05
CA VAL A 160 -13.82 -9.33 0.65
C VAL A 160 -13.25 -8.45 -0.46
N GLN A 161 -14.00 -8.24 -1.53
CA GLN A 161 -13.63 -7.34 -2.62
C GLN A 161 -14.61 -6.16 -2.71
N GLU A 162 -14.08 -4.96 -2.83
CA GLU A 162 -14.82 -3.70 -2.94
C GLU A 162 -14.34 -2.92 -4.16
N GLN A 163 -15.21 -2.75 -5.14
CA GLN A 163 -14.86 -2.04 -6.38
C GLN A 163 -15.08 -0.53 -6.23
N LEU A 164 -14.10 0.23 -6.70
CA LEU A 164 -14.13 1.68 -6.77
C LEU A 164 -14.36 2.16 -8.20
N ASP A 165 -15.01 3.32 -8.33
CA ASP A 165 -15.14 4.03 -9.59
C ASP A 165 -13.82 4.74 -9.94
N GLU A 166 -13.24 4.40 -11.09
CA GLU A 166 -12.02 5.02 -11.64
C GLU A 166 -12.19 6.55 -11.77
N ALA A 167 -13.39 7.02 -12.14
CA ALA A 167 -13.66 8.44 -12.34
C ALA A 167 -13.58 9.28 -11.06
N ALA A 168 -13.65 8.63 -9.89
CA ALA A 168 -13.48 9.28 -8.60
C ALA A 168 -12.00 9.56 -8.26
N ILE A 169 -11.05 8.89 -8.93
CA ILE A 169 -9.63 8.95 -8.58
C ILE A 169 -8.91 9.99 -9.45
N LYS A 170 -8.90 11.24 -9.00
CA LYS A 170 -8.28 12.37 -9.73
C LYS A 170 -6.88 12.73 -9.24
N SER A 171 -6.50 12.22 -8.07
CA SER A 171 -5.23 12.51 -7.43
C SER A 171 -4.81 11.41 -6.44
N HIS A 172 -3.56 11.49 -5.95
CA HIS A 172 -3.08 10.62 -4.88
C HIS A 172 -3.87 10.83 -3.56
N GLY A 173 -4.34 12.06 -3.31
CA GLY A 173 -5.21 12.35 -2.17
C GLY A 173 -6.56 11.68 -2.30
N ASP A 174 -7.16 11.70 -3.49
CA ASP A 174 -8.42 10.99 -3.76
C ASP A 174 -8.25 9.48 -3.59
N ALA A 175 -7.15 8.91 -4.11
CA ALA A 175 -6.85 7.50 -3.87
C ALA A 175 -6.75 7.19 -2.37
N ALA A 176 -5.98 7.96 -1.61
CA ALA A 176 -5.85 7.75 -0.16
C ALA A 176 -7.21 7.85 0.57
N HIS A 177 -8.06 8.81 0.17
CA HIS A 177 -9.40 8.99 0.71
C HIS A 177 -10.33 7.82 0.35
N HIS A 178 -10.45 7.48 -0.94
CA HIS A 178 -11.39 6.48 -1.44
C HIS A 178 -10.98 5.04 -1.10
N LEU A 179 -9.69 4.78 -0.89
CA LEU A 179 -9.19 3.50 -0.36
C LEU A 179 -9.43 3.36 1.15
N MET A 180 -9.89 4.42 1.83
CA MET A 180 -10.14 4.42 3.27
C MET A 180 -8.94 3.96 4.09
N LEU A 181 -7.73 4.40 3.72
CA LEU A 181 -6.48 4.01 4.39
C LEU A 181 -6.53 4.33 5.89
N SER A 182 -5.83 3.54 6.70
CA SER A 182 -5.74 3.82 8.13
C SER A 182 -5.12 5.21 8.39
N GLY A 183 -5.52 5.86 9.49
CA GLY A 183 -5.04 7.20 9.87
C GLY A 183 -3.53 7.31 10.16
N GLN A 184 -2.77 6.23 9.95
CA GLN A 184 -1.31 6.20 10.01
C GLN A 184 -0.65 6.69 8.71
N VAL A 185 -1.33 6.59 7.56
CA VAL A 185 -0.80 7.07 6.27
C VAL A 185 -0.82 8.59 6.22
N ILE A 186 -1.96 9.17 6.57
CA ILE A 186 -2.16 10.62 6.60
C ILE A 186 -3.23 10.96 7.63
N ARG A 187 -2.99 12.00 8.43
CA ARG A 187 -4.00 12.51 9.34
C ARG A 187 -5.19 13.04 8.53
N PRO A 188 -6.44 12.81 8.95
CA PRO A 188 -7.62 13.27 8.20
C PRO A 188 -7.60 14.76 7.85
N ILE A 189 -7.13 15.61 8.76
CA ILE A 189 -7.01 17.06 8.52
C ILE A 189 -5.98 17.36 7.43
N SER A 190 -4.82 16.69 7.45
CA SER A 190 -3.79 16.87 6.43
C SER A 190 -4.25 16.36 5.06
N LEU A 191 -5.00 15.25 5.02
CA LEU A 191 -5.60 14.74 3.79
C LEU A 191 -6.58 15.76 3.19
N TRP A 192 -7.45 16.31 4.03
CA TRP A 192 -8.39 17.34 3.61
C TRP A 192 -7.67 18.58 3.06
N GLN A 193 -6.56 19.01 3.69
CA GLN A 193 -5.74 20.13 3.19
C GLN A 193 -5.16 19.82 1.80
N ILE A 194 -4.57 18.63 1.60
CA ILE A 194 -4.03 18.21 0.30
C ILE A 194 -5.12 18.19 -0.77
N GLN A 195 -6.31 17.66 -0.45
CA GLN A 195 -7.43 17.64 -1.39
C GLN A 195 -7.89 19.05 -1.76
N ARG A 196 -7.99 19.96 -0.79
CA ARG A 196 -8.36 21.37 -1.03
C ARG A 196 -7.33 22.12 -1.87
N GLU A 197 -6.04 21.92 -1.60
CA GLU A 197 -4.96 22.49 -2.40
C GLU A 197 -5.01 21.97 -3.84
N GLN A 198 -5.25 20.67 -4.02
CA GLN A 198 -5.37 20.04 -5.33
C GLN A 198 -6.62 20.54 -6.10
N GLU A 199 -7.76 20.73 -5.44
CA GLU A 199 -8.97 21.33 -6.01
C GLU A 199 -8.70 22.75 -6.51
N ALA A 200 -8.04 23.58 -5.69
CA ALA A 200 -7.70 24.95 -6.06
C ALA A 200 -6.80 25.01 -7.30
N LEU A 201 -5.83 24.09 -7.42
CA LEU A 201 -4.93 24.01 -8.57
C LEU A 201 -5.63 23.59 -9.87
N HIS A 202 -6.73 22.82 -9.81
CA HIS A 202 -7.49 22.46 -11.01
C HIS A 202 -8.35 23.61 -11.56
N GLY A 203 -8.57 24.68 -10.78
CA GLY A 203 -9.33 25.86 -11.19
C GLY A 203 -8.48 27.04 -11.66
N VAL A 204 -7.16 26.89 -11.72
CA VAL A 204 -6.23 27.93 -12.20
C VAL A 204 -5.77 27.51 -13.60
N ASP A 205 -6.31 28.15 -14.63
CA ASP A 205 -5.72 28.08 -15.96
C ASP A 205 -4.30 28.63 -15.88
N THR A 206 -3.31 27.78 -16.17
CA THR A 206 -1.92 28.19 -16.32
C THR A 206 -1.82 29.10 -17.55
N VAL A 207 -1.61 30.40 -17.30
CA VAL A 207 -1.35 31.44 -18.32
C VAL A 207 0.00 31.21 -19.00
#